data_AF-A0A965RM14-F1
#
_entry.id   AF-A0A965RM14-F1
#
_cell.length_a   1.000
_cell.length_b   1.000
_cell.length_c   1.000
_cell.angle_alpha   90.00
_cell.angle_beta   90.00
_cell.angle_gamma   90.00
#
_symmetry.space_group_name_H-M   'P 1'
#
loop_
_entity.id
_entity.type
_entity.pdbx_description
1 polymer ?
#
loop_
_entity_poly.entity_id
_entity_poly.type
_entity_poly.pdbx_seq_one_letter_code
_entity_poly.pdbx_strand_id
1 'polypeptide(L)'
;MDTLHKTTDTGNDLKYLGHAMPLKTPPSAPLASPFAANPARYVGAPSTRPITEGEKISLLALVSFVADSLGQPEDRVHQTLQEALNIASLDAISAQHYDHAIQFLVDQVPQNTVTA
;
A
#
# COMPACT_ATOMS: atom_id res chain seq x y z
N MET A 1 36.32 -45.41 34.71
CA MET A 1 36.22 -43.94 34.83
C MET A 1 35.25 -43.71 35.96
N ASP A 2 35.81 -43.72 37.15
CA ASP A 2 35.11 -43.80 38.42
C ASP A 2 34.82 -42.41 38.98
N THR A 3 33.60 -42.27 39.47
CA THR A 3 33.10 -41.44 40.58
C THR A 3 33.84 -40.14 40.95
N LEU A 4 33.10 -39.03 40.97
CA LEU A 4 33.00 -38.23 42.19
C LEU A 4 31.77 -37.31 42.21
N HIS A 5 30.97 -37.48 43.27
CA HIS A 5 29.93 -36.58 43.71
C HIS A 5 30.49 -35.19 44.03
N LYS A 6 29.72 -34.15 43.73
CA LYS A 6 29.68 -32.97 44.59
C LYS A 6 28.29 -32.33 44.58
N THR A 7 27.49 -32.76 45.53
CA THR A 7 26.37 -31.99 46.08
C THR A 7 26.92 -30.73 46.72
N THR A 8 26.35 -29.57 46.40
CA THR A 8 26.39 -28.42 47.30
C THR A 8 25.04 -27.74 47.22
N ASP A 9 24.20 -28.15 48.18
CA ASP A 9 23.17 -27.34 48.79
C ASP A 9 23.73 -25.96 49.16
N THR A 10 23.08 -24.90 48.71
CA THR A 10 23.13 -23.61 49.41
C THR A 10 21.79 -22.92 49.21
N GLY A 11 20.91 -23.16 50.18
CA GLY A 11 20.22 -22.11 50.93
C GLY A 11 19.80 -20.85 50.18
N ASN A 12 18.51 -20.76 49.91
CA ASN A 12 17.63 -19.65 50.26
C ASN A 12 18.32 -18.40 50.88
N ASP A 13 18.55 -17.37 50.08
CA ASP A 13 18.66 -15.98 50.56
C ASP A 13 17.79 -15.10 49.66
N LEU A 14 16.50 -15.09 49.99
CA LEU A 14 15.56 -14.03 49.65
C LEU A 14 16.13 -12.70 50.19
N LYS A 15 16.88 -11.99 49.36
CA LYS A 15 17.16 -10.56 49.56
C LYS A 15 16.77 -9.78 48.32
N TYR A 16 15.54 -9.29 48.41
CA TYR A 16 15.04 -8.15 47.67
C TYR A 16 16.04 -6.99 47.64
N LEU A 17 16.62 -6.74 46.48
CA LEU A 17 17.04 -5.42 45.99
C LEU A 17 16.90 -5.51 44.46
N GLY A 18 15.76 -5.21 43.84
CA GLY A 18 14.98 -4.01 44.06
C GLY A 18 15.56 -2.80 43.34
N HIS A 19 16.18 -2.93 42.16
CA HIS A 19 16.43 -1.82 41.23
C HIS A 19 16.36 -2.30 39.77
N ALA A 20 15.15 -2.69 39.34
CA ALA A 20 14.87 -2.77 37.90
C ALA A 20 14.94 -1.33 37.36
N MET A 21 15.91 -1.09 36.49
CA MET A 21 16.01 0.15 35.72
C MET A 21 14.65 0.39 35.05
N PRO A 22 14.04 1.59 35.17
CA PRO A 22 12.90 1.90 34.32
C PRO A 22 13.44 1.95 32.89
N LEU A 23 13.21 0.87 32.15
CA LEU A 23 13.20 0.89 30.70
C LEU A 23 12.18 1.97 30.33
N LYS A 24 12.69 3.17 30.05
CA LYS A 24 11.98 4.25 29.41
C LYS A 24 11.62 3.72 28.03
N THR A 25 10.51 3.00 27.97
CA THR A 25 9.82 2.68 26.74
C THR A 25 9.71 3.99 25.98
N PRO A 26 10.28 4.10 24.77
CA PRO A 26 9.90 5.21 23.92
C PRO A 26 8.38 5.14 23.77
N PRO A 27 7.64 6.26 23.86
CA PRO A 27 6.22 6.22 23.54
C PRO A 27 6.11 5.56 22.18
N SER A 28 5.29 4.52 22.08
CA SER A 28 4.89 3.91 20.83
C SER A 28 4.39 5.03 19.93
N ALA A 29 5.28 5.53 19.07
CA ALA A 29 4.87 6.37 17.97
C ALA A 29 3.85 5.52 17.22
N PRO A 30 2.61 6.01 16.98
CA PRO A 30 1.76 5.33 16.03
C PRO A 30 2.61 5.20 14.76
N LEU A 31 2.77 3.98 14.26
CA LEU A 31 3.17 3.81 12.87
C LEU A 31 2.16 4.64 12.09
N ALA A 32 2.59 5.82 11.65
CA ALA A 32 1.83 6.61 10.73
C ALA A 32 1.75 5.75 9.48
N SER A 33 0.61 5.06 9.32
CA SER A 33 0.20 4.51 8.05
C SER A 33 0.44 5.59 7.00
N PRO A 34 1.19 5.34 5.93
CA PRO A 34 1.26 6.29 4.82
C PRO A 34 -0.10 6.46 4.13
N PHE A 35 -1.10 5.66 4.49
CA PHE A 35 -2.52 5.92 4.26
C PHE A 35 -3.06 7.00 5.21
N ALA A 36 -2.42 8.18 5.22
CA ALA A 36 -3.14 9.37 5.60
C ALA A 36 -4.15 9.61 4.48
N ALA A 37 -5.39 9.16 4.73
CA ALA A 37 -6.57 9.64 4.07
C ALA A 37 -6.58 11.17 4.19
N ASN A 38 -6.02 11.82 3.18
CA ASN A 38 -6.10 13.25 3.01
C ASN A 38 -7.30 13.44 2.09
N PRO A 39 -8.51 13.73 2.60
CA PRO A 39 -9.56 14.29 1.76
C PRO A 39 -9.17 15.75 1.51
N ALA A 40 -8.03 15.95 0.84
CA ALA A 40 -7.82 17.15 0.08
C ALA A 40 -8.92 17.10 -0.98
N ARG A 41 -10.06 17.74 -0.65
CA ARG A 41 -11.03 18.18 -1.63
C ARG A 41 -10.23 18.99 -2.63
N TYR A 42 -9.80 18.32 -3.69
CA TYR A 42 -9.01 18.88 -4.75
C TYR A 42 -9.95 19.75 -5.57
N VAL A 43 -10.34 20.90 -5.00
CA VAL A 43 -10.80 22.06 -5.76
C VAL A 43 -9.54 22.78 -6.25
N GLY A 44 -8.61 22.01 -6.80
CA GLY A 44 -7.44 22.52 -7.48
C GLY A 44 -7.88 22.80 -8.91
N ALA A 45 -7.65 24.04 -9.36
CA ALA A 45 -7.82 24.41 -10.76
C ALA A 45 -7.30 23.28 -11.67
N PRO A 46 -7.98 23.00 -12.78
CA PRO A 46 -7.68 21.87 -13.63
C PRO A 46 -6.19 21.96 -14.00
N SER A 47 -5.37 21.09 -13.40
CA SER A 47 -3.92 21.15 -13.52
C SER A 47 -3.52 20.47 -14.81
N THR A 48 -3.24 21.25 -15.86
CA THR A 48 -2.76 20.77 -17.16
C THR A 48 -1.35 20.15 -17.10
N ARG A 49 -0.78 20.02 -15.89
CA ARG A 49 0.50 19.35 -15.68
C ARG A 49 0.41 17.90 -16.19
N PRO A 50 1.49 17.37 -16.76
CA PRO A 50 1.60 15.94 -17.00
C PRO A 50 1.52 15.19 -15.67
N ILE A 51 1.03 13.95 -15.71
CA ILE A 51 1.09 13.06 -14.55
C ILE A 51 2.55 12.80 -14.13
N THR A 52 2.76 12.59 -12.84
CA THR A 52 4.04 12.18 -12.29
C THR A 52 4.35 10.73 -12.63
N GLU A 53 5.62 10.33 -12.49
CA GLU A 53 6.03 8.95 -12.70
C GLU A 53 5.30 7.96 -11.77
N GLY A 54 5.07 8.35 -10.51
CA GLY A 54 4.31 7.53 -9.56
C GLY A 54 2.84 7.34 -9.96
N GLU A 55 2.20 8.40 -10.47
CA GLU A 55 0.85 8.33 -11.05
C GLU A 55 0.83 7.42 -12.28
N LYS A 56 1.84 7.52 -13.16
CA LYS A 56 1.96 6.66 -14.34
C LYS A 56 2.11 5.18 -13.96
N ILE A 57 2.99 4.85 -13.01
CA ILE A 57 3.18 3.48 -12.52
C ILE A 57 1.86 2.93 -11.95
N SER A 58 1.13 3.75 -11.20
CA SER A 58 -0.17 3.38 -10.62
C SER A 58 -1.20 3.06 -11.71
N LEU A 59 -1.27 3.87 -12.77
CA LEU A 59 -2.14 3.60 -13.92
C LEU A 59 -1.76 2.32 -14.65
N LEU A 60 -0.47 2.09 -14.91
CA LEU A 60 -0.01 0.87 -15.57
C LEU A 60 -0.33 -0.37 -14.75
N ALA A 61 -0.13 -0.31 -13.43
CA ALA A 61 -0.52 -1.40 -12.52
C ALA A 61 -2.03 -1.65 -12.55
N LEU A 62 -2.84 -0.60 -12.60
CA LEU A 62 -4.29 -0.72 -12.68
C LEU A 62 -4.75 -1.30 -14.04
N VAL A 63 -4.11 -0.91 -15.15
CA VAL A 63 -4.39 -1.51 -16.46
C VAL A 63 -4.06 -3.01 -16.45
N SER A 64 -2.90 -3.39 -15.92
CA SER A 64 -2.52 -4.81 -15.79
C SER A 64 -3.55 -5.60 -14.97
N PHE A 65 -4.01 -5.03 -13.86
CA PHE A 65 -5.06 -5.62 -13.02
C PHE A 65 -6.41 -5.77 -13.75
N VAL A 66 -6.83 -4.74 -14.50
CA VAL A 66 -8.09 -4.76 -15.27
C VAL A 66 -8.00 -5.77 -16.42
N ALA A 67 -6.85 -5.83 -17.09
CA ALA A 67 -6.58 -6.77 -18.17
C ALA A 67 -6.70 -8.22 -17.67
N ASP A 68 -6.09 -8.54 -16.53
CA ASP A 68 -6.22 -9.84 -15.87
C ASP A 68 -7.67 -10.13 -15.48
N SER A 69 -8.35 -9.17 -14.85
CA SER A 69 -9.74 -9.30 -14.41
C SER A 69 -10.72 -9.55 -15.56
N LEU A 70 -10.47 -8.97 -16.73
CA LEU A 70 -11.27 -9.13 -17.94
C LEU A 70 -10.83 -10.32 -18.81
N GLY A 71 -9.69 -10.94 -18.52
CA GLY A 71 -9.07 -11.94 -19.39
C GLY A 71 -8.66 -11.37 -20.76
N GLN A 72 -8.31 -10.08 -20.82
CA GLN A 72 -7.92 -9.37 -22.03
C GLN A 72 -6.42 -9.02 -22.00
N PRO A 73 -5.78 -8.85 -23.17
CA PRO A 73 -4.39 -8.37 -23.21
C PRO A 73 -4.32 -6.89 -22.78
N GLU A 74 -3.24 -6.52 -22.07
CA GLU A 74 -3.00 -5.16 -21.58
C GLU A 74 -3.06 -4.12 -22.70
N ASP A 75 -2.54 -4.44 -23.89
CA ASP A 75 -2.59 -3.56 -25.07
C ASP A 75 -4.03 -3.15 -25.45
N ARG A 76 -5.00 -4.06 -25.29
CA ARG A 76 -6.41 -3.76 -25.57
C ARG A 76 -6.96 -2.78 -24.53
N VAL A 77 -6.66 -2.99 -23.26
CA VAL A 77 -7.10 -2.10 -22.18
C VAL A 77 -6.43 -0.73 -22.32
N HIS A 78 -5.15 -0.67 -22.70
CA HIS A 78 -4.46 0.57 -23.05
C HIS A 78 -5.12 1.30 -24.21
N GLN A 79 -5.44 0.60 -25.30
CA GLN A 79 -6.11 1.20 -26.45
C GLN A 79 -7.48 1.75 -26.06
N THR A 80 -8.28 0.98 -25.32
CA THR A 80 -9.60 1.41 -24.86
C THR A 80 -9.52 2.62 -23.92
N LEU A 81 -8.52 2.67 -23.03
CA LEU A 81 -8.28 3.83 -22.18
C LEU A 81 -7.88 5.07 -22.99
N GLN A 82 -7.05 4.90 -24.01
CA GLN A 82 -6.64 5.99 -24.92
C GLN A 82 -7.84 6.54 -25.71
N GLU A 83 -8.70 5.65 -26.22
CA GLU A 83 -9.93 6.00 -26.92
C GLU A 83 -10.92 6.71 -25.99
N ALA A 84 -11.10 6.21 -24.75
CA ALA A 84 -12.01 6.80 -23.77
C ALA A 84 -11.59 8.20 -23.33
N LEU A 85 -10.29 8.46 -23.23
CA LEU A 85 -9.74 9.76 -22.84
C LEU A 85 -9.40 10.65 -24.04
N ASN A 86 -9.59 10.18 -25.27
CA ASN A 86 -9.21 10.85 -26.52
C ASN A 86 -7.76 11.35 -26.51
N ILE A 87 -6.83 10.47 -26.10
CA ILE A 87 -5.40 10.76 -26.00
C ILE A 87 -4.61 9.86 -26.96
N ALA A 88 -3.47 10.35 -27.43
CA ALA A 88 -2.59 9.59 -28.33
C ALA A 88 -1.71 8.56 -27.58
N SER A 89 -1.47 8.78 -26.29
CA SER A 89 -0.62 7.92 -25.45
C SER A 89 -0.90 8.19 -23.97
N LEU A 90 -0.63 7.21 -23.11
CA LEU A 90 -0.71 7.37 -21.65
C LEU A 90 0.24 8.45 -21.12
N ASP A 91 1.35 8.70 -21.82
CA ASP A 91 2.27 9.80 -21.50
C ASP A 91 1.66 11.19 -21.71
N ALA A 92 0.59 11.29 -22.50
CA ALA A 92 -0.15 12.53 -22.71
C ALA A 92 -1.27 12.75 -21.69
N ILE A 93 -1.44 11.84 -20.72
CA ILE A 93 -2.43 12.03 -19.64
C ILE A 93 -2.00 13.21 -18.78
N SER A 94 -2.84 14.24 -18.77
CA SER A 94 -2.74 15.31 -17.79
C SER A 94 -3.32 14.88 -16.45
N ALA A 95 -2.85 15.47 -15.36
CA ALA A 95 -3.39 15.19 -14.02
C ALA A 95 -4.92 15.37 -13.91
N GLN A 96 -5.54 16.25 -14.72
CA GLN A 96 -7.01 16.40 -14.79
C GLN A 96 -7.75 15.14 -15.24
N HIS A 97 -7.13 14.36 -16.12
CA HIS A 97 -7.69 13.15 -16.71
C HIS A 97 -7.28 11.89 -15.91
N TYR A 98 -6.40 12.04 -14.91
CA TYR A 98 -5.89 10.93 -14.12
C TYR A 98 -7.00 10.26 -13.30
N ASP A 99 -7.79 11.04 -12.55
CA ASP A 99 -8.93 10.50 -11.80
C ASP A 99 -9.97 9.86 -12.71
N HIS A 100 -10.26 10.47 -13.87
CA HIS A 100 -11.15 9.88 -14.89
C HIS A 100 -10.60 8.57 -15.44
N ALA A 101 -9.29 8.48 -15.67
CA ALA A 101 -8.63 7.27 -16.14
C ALA A 101 -8.76 6.13 -15.12
N ILE A 102 -8.52 6.43 -13.84
CA ILE A 102 -8.70 5.47 -12.74
C ILE A 102 -10.16 5.03 -12.68
N GLN A 103 -11.10 5.98 -12.68
CA GLN A 103 -12.51 5.67 -12.55
C GLN A 103 -13.02 4.82 -13.71
N PHE A 104 -12.59 5.12 -14.93
CA PHE A 104 -12.88 4.30 -16.12
C PHE A 104 -12.35 2.88 -15.95
N LEU A 105 -11.09 2.71 -15.55
CA LEU A 105 -10.49 1.39 -15.35
C LEU A 105 -11.18 0.58 -14.26
N VAL A 106 -11.55 1.21 -13.14
CA VAL A 106 -12.28 0.55 -12.04
C VAL A 106 -13.68 0.12 -12.47
N ASP A 107 -14.37 0.93 -13.29
CA ASP A 107 -15.71 0.60 -13.81
C ASP A 107 -15.69 -0.61 -14.76
N GLN A 108 -14.58 -0.82 -15.46
CA GLN A 108 -14.40 -1.99 -16.33
C GLN A 108 -14.18 -3.30 -15.56
N VAL A 109 -13.80 -3.26 -14.29
CA VAL A 109 -13.61 -4.49 -13.50
C VAL A 109 -14.98 -5.09 -13.20
N PRO A 110 -15.26 -6.34 -13.64
CA PRO A 110 -16.52 -6.98 -13.31
C PRO A 110 -16.63 -7.06 -11.79
N GLN A 111 -17.60 -6.32 -11.25
CA GLN A 111 -18.02 -6.45 -9.86
C GLN A 111 -18.58 -7.86 -9.76
N ASN A 112 -17.75 -8.83 -9.34
CA ASN A 112 -18.22 -10.18 -9.05
C ASN A 112 -19.33 -10.05 -8.01
N THR A 113 -20.57 -10.00 -8.50
CA THR A 113 -21.75 -10.07 -7.68
C THR A 113 -21.68 -11.44 -7.04
N VAL A 114 -21.33 -11.46 -5.77
CA VAL A 114 -21.48 -12.63 -4.92
C VAL A 114 -22.98 -12.90 -4.86
N THR A 115 -23.50 -13.62 -5.86
CA THR A 115 -24.81 -14.25 -5.77
C THR A 115 -24.65 -15.35 -4.74
N ALA A 116 -25.05 -15.00 -3.51
CA ALA A 116 -25.24 -15.94 -2.41
C ALA A 116 -26.41 -16.88 -2.68
#